data_AF-A0A1M8A866-F1
#
_entry.id   AF-A0A1M8A866-F1
#
_cell.length_a   1.000
_cell.length_b   1.000
_cell.length_c   1.000
_cell.angle_alpha   90.00
_cell.angle_beta   90.00
_cell.angle_gamma   90.00
#
_symmetry.space_group_name_H-M   'P 1'
#
loop_
_entity.id
_entity.type
_entity.pdbx_description
1 polymer ?
#
loop_
_entity_poly.entity_id
_entity_poly.type
_entity_poly.pdbx_seq_one_letter_code
_entity_poly.pdbx_strand_id
1 'polypeptide(L)'
;MVPTQEKLSVYPEPDKETYVVETTTELERQISKLRQTAQKYTGEAFRSVRSGVDSVVNVEHRVENRMTKLMSKDESLTPNGLYVGVATLASMVFTRYRAFPVRWFVPPVVFAASMKYFLPKTSDNLVEYYEKKEYQYAPQLSETRRNYWEKAQQYWYTGVDHLTMTGDKLRSLFSTGVQDVQRSTGLQISTLLPQENKTVPDKVATPEVSGKKII
;
A
#
# COMPACT_ATOMS: atom_id res chain seq x y z
N MET A 1 -67.85 -44.67 -67.77
CA MET A 1 -66.55 -45.11 -67.20
C MET A 1 -66.82 -45.51 -65.76
N VAL A 2 -66.70 -46.80 -65.45
CA VAL A 2 -67.01 -47.37 -64.13
C VAL A 2 -65.72 -47.36 -63.29
N PRO A 3 -65.74 -46.92 -62.03
CA PRO A 3 -64.55 -46.93 -61.18
C PRO A 3 -64.16 -48.38 -60.85
N THR A 4 -62.89 -48.73 -61.06
CA THR A 4 -62.32 -50.03 -60.69
C THR A 4 -62.38 -50.19 -59.18
N GLN A 5 -63.15 -51.15 -58.68
CA GLN A 5 -63.16 -51.48 -57.26
C GLN A 5 -61.86 -52.20 -56.89
N GLU A 6 -61.11 -51.60 -55.98
CA GLU A 6 -59.91 -52.14 -55.38
C GLU A 6 -60.27 -53.36 -54.53
N LYS A 7 -59.73 -54.54 -54.88
CA LYS A 7 -59.98 -55.79 -54.15
C LYS A 7 -59.32 -55.71 -52.78
N LEU A 8 -60.10 -55.84 -51.71
CA LEU A 8 -59.58 -55.99 -50.34
C LEU A 8 -58.74 -57.28 -50.24
N SER A 9 -57.52 -57.16 -49.73
CA SER A 9 -56.63 -58.30 -49.50
C SER A 9 -57.11 -59.15 -48.32
N VAL A 10 -57.05 -60.48 -48.48
CA VAL A 10 -57.48 -61.49 -47.49
C VAL A 10 -56.39 -61.80 -46.45
N TYR A 11 -55.17 -61.32 -46.67
CA TYR A 11 -54.05 -61.49 -45.74
C TYR A 11 -53.98 -60.32 -44.76
N PRO A 12 -53.60 -60.56 -43.49
CA PRO A 12 -53.22 -59.48 -42.60
C PRO A 12 -52.07 -58.71 -43.25
N GLU A 13 -52.26 -57.42 -43.50
CA GLU A 13 -51.14 -56.55 -43.87
C GLU A 13 -50.13 -56.56 -42.72
N PRO A 14 -48.82 -56.64 -42.99
CA PRO A 14 -47.81 -56.62 -41.94
C PRO A 14 -47.96 -55.33 -41.13
N ASP A 15 -47.93 -55.43 -39.80
CA ASP A 15 -48.11 -54.31 -38.88
C ASP A 15 -47.22 -53.13 -39.32
N LYS A 16 -47.87 -52.07 -39.79
CA LYS A 16 -47.21 -50.87 -40.27
C LYS A 16 -46.47 -50.24 -39.09
N GLU A 17 -45.14 -50.24 -39.13
CA GLU A 17 -44.30 -49.63 -38.09
C GLU A 17 -44.68 -48.16 -37.92
N THR A 18 -45.41 -47.87 -36.84
CA THR A 18 -45.82 -46.53 -36.45
C THR A 18 -44.65 -45.85 -35.77
N TYR A 19 -43.92 -45.01 -36.52
CA TYR A 19 -42.94 -44.11 -35.94
C TYR A 19 -43.68 -42.96 -35.25
N VAL A 20 -43.54 -42.86 -33.93
CA VAL A 20 -44.04 -41.72 -33.16
C VAL A 20 -43.19 -40.52 -33.51
N VAL A 21 -43.69 -39.66 -34.41
CA VAL A 21 -43.10 -38.34 -34.62
C VAL A 21 -43.52 -37.47 -33.46
N GLU A 22 -42.61 -37.27 -32.49
CA GLU A 22 -42.80 -36.29 -31.42
C GLU A 22 -42.85 -34.89 -32.04
N THR A 23 -44.06 -34.44 -32.39
CA THR A 23 -44.27 -33.07 -32.84
C THR A 23 -44.23 -32.18 -31.61
N THR A 24 -43.06 -31.62 -31.31
CA THR A 24 -42.92 -30.62 -30.24
C THR A 24 -43.89 -29.49 -30.50
N THR A 25 -44.77 -29.22 -29.55
CA THR A 25 -45.73 -28.13 -29.68
C THR A 25 -44.98 -26.78 -29.71
N GLU A 26 -45.51 -25.78 -30.42
CA GLU A 26 -44.89 -24.44 -30.47
C GLU A 26 -44.71 -23.84 -29.07
N LEU A 27 -45.60 -24.19 -28.12
CA LEU A 27 -45.51 -23.81 -26.73
C LEU A 27 -44.32 -24.45 -26.01
N GLU A 28 -44.10 -25.75 -26.20
CA GLU A 28 -42.97 -26.47 -25.62
C GLU A 28 -41.63 -25.91 -26.11
N ARG A 29 -41.54 -25.56 -27.40
CA ARG A 29 -40.37 -24.89 -27.98
C ARG A 29 -40.12 -23.52 -27.35
N GLN A 30 -41.19 -22.75 -27.09
CA GLN A 30 -41.08 -21.45 -26.44
C GLN A 30 -40.68 -21.56 -24.97
N ILE A 31 -41.25 -22.50 -24.21
CA ILE A 31 -40.89 -22.78 -22.81
C ILE A 31 -39.44 -23.26 -22.73
N SER A 32 -39.00 -24.11 -23.66
CA SER A 32 -37.62 -24.58 -23.74
C SER A 32 -36.64 -23.43 -24.01
N LYS A 33 -36.95 -22.53 -24.95
CA LYS A 33 -36.16 -21.31 -25.20
C LYS A 33 -36.13 -20.40 -23.97
N LEU A 34 -37.27 -20.16 -23.33
CA LEU A 34 -37.35 -19.36 -22.10
C LEU A 34 -36.48 -19.93 -20.99
N ARG A 35 -36.56 -21.24 -20.75
CA ARG A 35 -35.74 -21.93 -19.73
C ARG A 35 -34.26 -21.80 -20.05
N GLN A 36 -33.86 -22.07 -21.29
CA GLN A 36 -32.47 -21.97 -21.72
C GLN A 36 -31.94 -20.54 -21.59
N THR A 37 -32.73 -19.54 -21.97
CA THR A 37 -32.36 -18.13 -21.85
C THR A 37 -32.26 -17.70 -20.39
N ALA A 38 -33.23 -18.07 -19.55
CA ALA A 38 -33.19 -17.81 -18.11
C ALA A 38 -31.98 -18.47 -17.44
N GLN A 39 -31.68 -19.72 -17.76
CA GLN A 39 -30.51 -20.43 -17.23
C GLN A 39 -29.18 -19.80 -17.68
N LYS A 40 -29.10 -19.34 -18.95
CA LYS A 40 -27.92 -18.64 -19.47
C LYS A 40 -27.68 -17.31 -18.74
N TYR A 41 -28.70 -16.45 -18.66
CA TYR A 41 -28.57 -15.15 -17.98
C TYR A 41 -28.25 -15.30 -16.49
N THR A 42 -28.93 -16.21 -15.80
CA THR A 42 -28.65 -16.50 -14.39
C THR A 42 -27.23 -17.05 -14.22
N GLY A 43 -26.79 -17.96 -15.10
CA GLY A 43 -25.44 -18.49 -15.09
C GLY A 43 -24.35 -17.44 -15.36
N GLU A 44 -24.58 -16.52 -16.30
CA GLU A 44 -23.67 -15.42 -16.62
C GLU A 44 -23.58 -14.38 -15.50
N ALA A 45 -24.70 -14.07 -14.85
CA ALA A 45 -24.72 -13.19 -13.67
C ALA A 45 -23.91 -13.79 -12.51
N PHE A 46 -24.14 -15.07 -12.19
CA PHE A 46 -23.36 -15.76 -11.16
C PHE A 46 -21.88 -15.87 -11.51
N ARG A 47 -21.53 -16.10 -12.78
CA ARG A 47 -20.13 -16.12 -13.23
C ARG A 47 -19.46 -14.76 -13.09
N SER A 48 -20.16 -13.67 -13.37
CA SER A 48 -19.60 -12.32 -13.26
C SER A 48 -19.30 -11.95 -11.80
N VAL A 49 -20.24 -12.26 -10.89
CA VAL A 49 -20.03 -12.07 -9.44
C VAL A 49 -18.89 -12.96 -8.95
N ARG A 50 -18.89 -14.24 -9.32
CA ARG A 50 -17.85 -15.17 -8.93
C ARG A 50 -16.48 -14.76 -9.47
N SER A 51 -16.41 -14.33 -10.73
CA SER A 51 -15.18 -13.77 -11.31
C SER A 51 -14.69 -12.53 -10.58
N GLY A 52 -15.60 -11.67 -10.11
CA GLY A 52 -15.28 -10.52 -9.28
C GLY A 52 -14.67 -10.95 -7.95
N VAL A 53 -15.32 -11.87 -7.23
CA VAL A 53 -14.82 -12.43 -5.97
C VAL A 53 -13.48 -13.12 -6.16
N ASP A 54 -13.36 -13.98 -7.18
CA ASP A 54 -12.12 -14.68 -7.50
C ASP A 54 -11.00 -13.68 -7.82
N SER A 55 -11.31 -12.55 -8.47
CA SER A 55 -10.30 -11.51 -8.72
C SER A 55 -9.81 -10.86 -7.42
N VAL A 56 -10.71 -10.60 -6.47
CA VAL A 56 -10.37 -10.04 -5.15
C VAL A 56 -9.55 -11.04 -4.35
N VAL A 57 -9.98 -12.29 -4.29
CA VAL A 57 -9.26 -13.38 -3.62
C VAL A 57 -7.87 -13.56 -4.22
N ASN A 58 -7.73 -13.50 -5.56
CA ASN A 58 -6.43 -13.58 -6.21
C ASN A 58 -5.55 -12.34 -5.96
N VAL A 59 -6.14 -11.15 -5.80
CA VAL A 59 -5.40 -9.96 -5.35
C VAL A 59 -4.91 -10.15 -3.92
N GLU A 60 -5.77 -10.63 -3.02
CA GLU A 60 -5.45 -10.89 -1.62
C GLU A 60 -4.29 -11.90 -1.49
N HIS A 61 -4.39 -13.07 -2.14
CA HIS A 61 -3.31 -14.06 -2.12
C HIS A 61 -1.99 -13.50 -2.70
N ARG A 62 -2.06 -12.63 -3.71
CA ARG A 62 -0.85 -11.97 -4.25
C ARG A 62 -0.27 -10.99 -3.26
N VAL A 63 -1.11 -10.26 -2.52
CA VAL A 63 -0.67 -9.31 -1.49
C VAL A 63 -0.09 -10.08 -0.32
N GLU A 64 -0.76 -11.12 0.18
CA GLU A 64 -0.27 -11.97 1.28
C GLU A 64 1.07 -12.60 0.94
N ASN A 65 1.19 -13.24 -0.23
CA ASN A 65 2.45 -13.82 -0.67
C ASN A 65 3.58 -12.79 -0.84
N ARG A 66 3.25 -11.53 -1.18
CA ARG A 66 4.23 -10.44 -1.27
C ARG A 66 4.59 -9.90 0.10
N MET A 67 3.61 -9.72 0.97
CA MET A 67 3.81 -9.24 2.34
C MET A 67 4.70 -10.22 3.10
N THR A 68 4.41 -11.52 3.03
CA THR A 68 5.23 -12.58 3.63
C THR A 68 6.68 -12.60 3.11
N LYS A 69 6.92 -12.13 1.89
CA LYS A 69 8.28 -12.03 1.31
C LYS A 69 9.01 -10.76 1.72
N LEU A 70 8.30 -9.64 1.87
CA LEU A 70 8.88 -8.34 2.20
C LEU A 70 9.06 -8.17 3.72
N MET A 71 8.25 -8.90 4.49
CA MET A 71 8.30 -8.96 5.93
C MET A 71 9.53 -9.73 6.41
N SER A 72 10.37 -9.06 7.19
CA SER A 72 11.51 -9.70 7.83
C SER A 72 11.02 -10.64 8.92
N LYS A 73 11.33 -11.95 8.82
CA LYS A 73 10.99 -12.95 9.85
C LYS A 73 11.65 -12.67 11.20
N ASP A 74 12.71 -11.86 11.19
CA ASP A 74 13.47 -11.48 12.38
C ASP A 74 12.84 -10.33 13.18
N GLU A 75 11.76 -9.70 12.68
CA GLU A 75 11.06 -8.61 13.38
C GLU A 75 9.69 -9.06 13.89
N SER A 76 9.40 -8.79 15.17
CA SER A 76 8.10 -9.13 15.75
C SER A 76 7.04 -8.10 15.35
N LEU A 77 6.13 -8.47 14.44
CA LEU A 77 5.01 -7.61 14.03
C LEU A 77 4.04 -7.31 15.17
N THR A 78 3.85 -8.26 16.08
CA THR A 78 3.12 -8.07 17.31
C THR A 78 4.17 -7.91 18.40
N PRO A 79 4.39 -6.71 18.99
CA PRO A 79 3.50 -5.55 19.06
C PRO A 79 3.81 -4.39 18.08
N ASN A 80 4.90 -4.41 17.32
CA ASN A 80 5.40 -3.23 16.58
C ASN A 80 4.44 -2.70 15.50
N GLY A 81 3.80 -3.58 14.73
CA GLY A 81 2.77 -3.22 13.76
C GLY A 81 1.52 -2.62 14.43
N LEU A 82 1.21 -3.04 15.65
CA LEU A 82 0.13 -2.43 16.43
C LEU A 82 0.51 -1.01 16.86
N TYR A 83 1.77 -0.75 17.23
CA TYR A 83 2.24 0.61 17.52
C TYR A 83 2.17 1.53 16.29
N VAL A 84 2.51 1.03 15.10
CA VAL A 84 2.32 1.75 13.83
C VAL A 84 0.85 2.10 13.62
N GLY A 85 -0.04 1.12 13.79
CA GLY A 85 -1.48 1.32 13.68
C GLY A 85 -2.01 2.36 14.65
N VAL A 86 -1.64 2.25 15.93
CA VAL A 86 -2.05 3.20 16.99
C VAL A 86 -1.51 4.60 16.71
N ALA A 87 -0.23 4.74 16.33
CA ALA A 87 0.36 6.04 16.00
C ALA A 87 -0.35 6.72 14.81
N THR A 88 -0.67 5.93 13.78
CA THR A 88 -1.38 6.40 12.60
C THR A 88 -2.81 6.83 12.95
N LEU A 89 -3.55 6.01 13.68
CA LEU A 89 -4.91 6.35 14.13
C LEU A 89 -4.91 7.56 15.06
N ALA A 90 -3.95 7.65 15.98
CA ALA A 90 -3.78 8.80 16.86
C ALA A 90 -3.53 10.09 16.06
N SER A 91 -2.70 10.02 15.01
CA SER A 91 -2.47 11.17 14.12
C SER A 91 -3.73 11.57 13.35
N MET A 92 -4.58 10.63 12.96
CA MET A 92 -5.84 10.91 12.29
C MET A 92 -6.84 11.60 13.22
N VAL A 93 -6.91 11.17 14.49
CA VAL A 93 -7.71 11.84 15.53
C VAL A 93 -7.17 13.24 15.82
N PHE A 94 -5.85 13.37 15.96
CA PHE A 94 -5.22 14.65 16.25
C PHE A 94 -5.40 15.67 15.12
N THR A 95 -5.39 15.20 13.88
CA THR A 95 -5.54 16.06 12.69
C THR A 95 -7.00 16.31 12.33
N ARG A 96 -7.96 15.71 13.04
CA ARG A 96 -9.40 15.84 12.80
C ARG A 96 -9.88 17.28 12.73
N TYR A 97 -9.36 18.16 13.59
CA TYR A 97 -9.77 19.57 13.68
C TYR A 97 -8.83 20.53 12.95
N ARG A 98 -7.80 20.02 12.25
CA ARG A 98 -6.86 20.85 11.50
C ARG A 98 -7.36 21.09 10.07
N ALA A 99 -7.03 22.25 9.52
CA ALA A 99 -7.38 22.63 8.16
C ALA A 99 -6.82 21.65 7.12
N PHE A 100 -7.48 21.57 5.96
CA PHE A 100 -6.86 21.05 4.74
C PHE A 100 -5.64 21.94 4.42
N PRO A 101 -4.43 21.41 4.18
CA PRO A 101 -4.06 20.06 3.74
C PRO A 101 -3.54 19.12 4.85
N VAL A 102 -3.31 19.63 6.05
CA VAL A 102 -2.66 18.89 7.16
C VAL A 102 -3.40 17.60 7.50
N ARG A 103 -4.75 17.63 7.48
CA ARG A 103 -5.60 16.46 7.76
C ARG A 103 -5.35 15.28 6.82
N TRP A 104 -4.92 15.53 5.58
CA TRP A 104 -4.75 14.49 4.58
C TRP A 104 -3.32 13.96 4.52
N PHE A 105 -2.33 14.82 4.72
CA PHE A 105 -0.92 14.40 4.61
C PHE A 105 -0.34 13.88 5.92
N VAL A 106 -0.78 14.39 7.08
CA VAL A 106 -0.18 13.97 8.35
C VAL A 106 -0.37 12.49 8.63
N PRO A 107 -1.56 11.87 8.47
CA PRO A 107 -1.70 10.45 8.78
C PRO A 107 -0.82 9.52 7.92
N PRO A 108 -0.74 9.69 6.58
CA PRO A 108 0.21 8.93 5.76
C PRO A 108 1.68 9.18 6.12
N VAL A 109 2.05 10.42 6.45
CA VAL A 109 3.43 10.74 6.86
C VAL A 109 3.77 10.08 8.19
N VAL A 110 2.87 10.12 9.17
CA VAL A 110 3.06 9.44 10.47
C VAL A 110 3.09 7.93 10.28
N PHE A 111 2.28 7.37 9.38
CA PHE A 111 2.36 5.96 9.03
C PHE A 111 3.75 5.59 8.50
N ALA A 112 4.27 6.32 7.50
CA ALA A 112 5.59 6.05 6.95
C ALA A 112 6.71 6.22 7.99
N ALA A 113 6.64 7.28 8.81
CA ALA A 113 7.61 7.54 9.87
C ALA A 113 7.58 6.46 10.96
N SER A 114 6.39 6.06 11.41
CA SER A 114 6.23 5.01 12.41
C SER A 114 6.66 3.64 11.87
N MET A 115 6.44 3.35 10.59
CA MET A 115 6.92 2.12 9.97
C MET A 115 8.45 2.06 9.98
N LYS A 116 9.14 3.16 9.61
CA LYS A 116 10.59 3.25 9.70
C LYS A 116 11.12 3.12 11.13
N TYR A 117 10.38 3.64 12.12
CA TYR A 117 10.78 3.60 13.53
C TYR A 117 10.58 2.22 14.18
N PHE A 118 9.41 1.60 13.99
CA PHE A 118 9.04 0.35 14.65
C PHE A 118 9.39 -0.91 13.83
N LEU A 119 9.49 -0.81 12.50
CA LEU A 119 9.81 -1.91 11.59
C LEU A 119 10.87 -1.47 10.56
N PRO A 120 12.12 -1.22 11.00
CA PRO A 120 13.17 -0.72 10.13
C PRO A 120 13.51 -1.68 8.98
N LYS A 121 13.72 -2.99 9.25
CA LYS A 121 14.08 -3.95 8.18
C LYS A 121 12.95 -4.13 7.17
N THR A 122 11.71 -4.21 7.67
CA THR A 122 10.54 -4.33 6.79
C THR A 122 10.38 -3.08 5.92
N SER A 123 10.61 -1.89 6.48
CA SER A 123 10.58 -0.64 5.73
C SER A 123 11.66 -0.59 4.64
N ASP A 124 12.89 -1.00 4.96
CA ASP A 124 13.99 -1.00 4.00
C ASP A 124 13.75 -2.02 2.86
N ASN A 125 13.25 -3.22 3.18
CA ASN A 125 12.86 -4.22 2.19
C ASN A 125 11.76 -3.70 1.23
N LEU A 126 10.79 -2.95 1.78
CA LEU A 126 9.71 -2.36 0.99
C LEU A 126 10.22 -1.25 0.07
N VAL A 127 11.14 -0.42 0.56
CA VAL A 127 11.80 0.61 -0.25
C VAL A 127 12.62 -0.04 -1.36
N GLU A 128 13.46 -1.04 -1.06
CA GLU A 128 14.27 -1.75 -2.06
C GLU A 128 13.40 -2.40 -3.13
N TYR A 129 12.30 -3.04 -2.73
CA TYR A 129 11.35 -3.61 -3.67
C TYR A 129 10.74 -2.56 -4.60
N TYR A 130 10.34 -1.42 -4.04
CA TYR A 130 9.80 -0.31 -4.82
C TYR A 130 10.85 0.26 -5.77
N GLU A 131 12.09 0.47 -5.32
CA GLU A 131 13.18 0.95 -6.17
C GLU A 131 13.45 0.00 -7.34
N LYS A 132 13.50 -1.31 -7.07
CA LYS A 132 13.71 -2.33 -8.11
C LYS A 132 12.59 -2.32 -9.13
N LYS A 133 11.34 -2.13 -8.68
CA LYS A 133 10.18 -2.01 -9.57
C LYS A 133 10.22 -0.72 -10.38
N GLU A 134 10.53 0.40 -9.76
CA GLU A 134 10.65 1.70 -10.41
C GLU A 134 11.74 1.68 -11.48
N TYR A 135 12.91 1.11 -11.19
CA TYR A 135 13.99 0.95 -12.17
C TYR A 135 13.58 0.09 -13.37
N GLN A 136 12.79 -0.96 -13.14
CA GLN A 136 12.33 -1.86 -14.20
C GLN A 136 11.32 -1.22 -15.16
N TYR A 137 10.39 -0.42 -14.64
CA TYR A 137 9.28 0.13 -15.46
C TYR A 137 9.49 1.59 -15.85
N ALA A 138 10.24 2.37 -15.08
CA ALA A 138 10.42 3.81 -15.26
C ALA A 138 11.80 4.30 -14.77
N PRO A 139 12.90 3.95 -15.47
CA PRO A 139 14.26 4.32 -15.04
C PRO A 139 14.46 5.84 -14.90
N GLN A 140 13.82 6.64 -15.76
CA GLN A 140 13.90 8.11 -15.70
C GLN A 140 13.32 8.69 -14.39
N LEU A 141 12.27 8.08 -13.85
CA LEU A 141 11.69 8.48 -12.56
C LEU A 141 12.63 8.12 -11.40
N SER A 142 13.24 6.93 -11.47
CA SER A 142 14.21 6.47 -10.47
C SER A 142 15.40 7.41 -10.34
N GLU A 143 16.03 7.80 -11.46
CA GLU A 143 17.15 8.74 -11.47
C GLU A 143 16.75 10.12 -10.95
N THR A 144 15.60 10.62 -11.41
CA THR A 144 15.06 11.92 -10.97
C THR A 144 14.80 11.93 -9.46
N ARG A 145 14.15 10.89 -8.93
CA ARG A 145 13.88 10.75 -7.50
C ARG A 145 15.17 10.69 -6.68
N ARG A 146 16.16 9.93 -7.12
CA ARG A 146 17.48 9.85 -6.45
C ARG A 146 18.16 11.21 -6.40
N ASN A 147 18.19 11.94 -7.50
CA ASN A 147 18.75 13.29 -7.55
C ASN A 147 18.04 14.27 -6.60
N TYR A 148 16.71 14.19 -6.49
CA TYR A 148 15.95 15.00 -5.53
C TYR A 148 16.19 14.56 -4.09
N TRP A 149 16.32 13.26 -3.84
CA TRP A 149 16.59 12.72 -2.51
C TRP A 149 17.98 13.13 -2.00
N GLU A 150 19.00 13.05 -2.85
CA GLU A 150 20.36 13.50 -2.51
C GLU A 150 20.38 15.00 -2.18
N LYS A 151 19.71 15.83 -2.99
CA LYS A 151 19.57 17.27 -2.71
C LYS A 151 18.83 17.51 -1.39
N ALA A 152 17.72 16.79 -1.14
CA ALA A 152 16.96 16.92 0.09
C ALA A 152 17.80 16.55 1.33
N GLN A 153 18.59 15.48 1.24
CA GLN A 153 19.54 15.10 2.30
C GLN A 153 20.58 16.18 2.53
N GLN A 154 21.19 16.70 1.47
CA GLN A 154 22.17 17.79 1.57
C GLN A 154 21.57 19.03 2.26
N TYR A 155 20.39 19.50 1.83
CA TYR A 155 19.72 20.63 2.46
C TYR A 155 19.35 20.35 3.92
N TRP A 156 18.98 19.11 4.26
CA TRP A 156 18.68 18.72 5.64
C TRP A 156 19.92 18.83 6.52
N TYR A 157 21.05 18.23 6.12
CA TYR A 157 22.29 18.28 6.89
C TYR A 157 22.80 19.72 7.00
N THR A 158 22.84 20.47 5.90
CA THR A 158 23.24 21.88 5.91
C THR A 158 22.33 22.73 6.81
N GLY A 159 21.01 22.48 6.82
CA GLY A 159 20.08 23.17 7.70
C GLY A 159 20.31 22.86 9.18
N VAL A 160 20.51 21.59 9.53
CA VAL A 160 20.83 21.17 10.90
C VAL A 160 22.15 21.77 11.36
N ASP A 161 23.17 21.75 10.50
CA ASP A 161 24.49 22.33 10.79
C ASP A 161 24.43 23.85 10.99
N HIS A 162 23.62 24.56 10.19
CA HIS A 162 23.40 25.99 10.40
C HIS A 162 22.69 26.29 11.73
N LEU A 163 21.75 25.44 12.16
CA LEU A 163 21.06 25.61 13.44
C LEU A 163 21.99 25.34 14.63
N THR A 164 22.83 24.31 14.58
CA THR A 164 23.81 24.02 15.62
C THR A 164 24.86 25.12 15.71
N MET A 165 25.42 25.55 14.57
CA MET A 165 26.36 26.67 14.51
C MET A 165 25.73 27.98 15.00
N THR A 166 24.45 28.22 14.73
CA THR A 166 23.74 29.41 15.24
C THR A 166 23.54 29.33 16.74
N GLY A 167 23.16 28.16 17.27
CA GLY A 167 23.05 27.91 18.71
C GLY A 167 24.38 28.12 19.44
N ASP A 168 25.48 27.62 18.88
CA ASP A 168 26.81 27.77 19.46
C ASP A 168 27.32 29.22 19.40
N LYS A 169 27.04 29.93 18.29
CA LYS A 169 27.33 31.37 18.19
C LYS A 169 26.51 32.20 19.16
N LEU A 170 25.23 31.88 19.37
CA LEU A 170 24.38 32.55 20.36
C LEU A 170 24.92 32.32 21.78
N ARG A 171 25.37 31.11 22.09
CA ARG A 171 26.02 30.79 23.38
C ARG A 171 27.33 31.56 23.56
N SER A 172 28.18 31.63 22.53
CA SER A 172 29.44 32.39 22.62
C SER A 172 29.20 33.89 22.75
N LEU A 173 28.16 34.43 22.11
CA LEU A 173 27.80 35.85 22.26
C LEU A 173 27.22 36.12 23.64
N PHE A 174 26.39 35.22 24.18
CA PHE A 174 25.84 35.35 25.52
C PHE A 174 26.94 35.29 26.60
N SER A 175 27.88 34.35 26.50
CA SER A 175 29.01 34.27 27.43
C SER A 175 29.97 35.46 27.32
N THR A 176 30.22 35.96 26.11
CA THR A 176 31.03 37.17 25.91
C THR A 176 30.34 38.40 26.49
N GLY A 177 29.03 38.57 26.27
CA GLY A 177 28.27 39.69 26.86
C GLY A 177 28.22 39.64 28.38
N VAL A 178 28.08 38.45 28.98
CA VAL A 178 28.16 38.28 30.44
C VAL A 178 29.57 38.62 30.95
N GLN A 179 30.63 38.24 30.24
CA GLN A 179 32.01 38.59 30.60
C GLN A 179 32.30 40.09 30.48
N ASP A 180 31.77 40.76 29.46
CA ASP A 180 31.97 42.21 29.26
C ASP A 180 31.25 43.02 30.34
N VAL A 181 30.05 42.61 30.75
CA VAL A 181 29.36 43.20 31.90
C VAL A 181 30.13 42.94 33.18
N GLN A 182 30.66 41.73 33.40
CA GLN A 182 31.50 41.42 34.56
C GLN A 182 32.80 42.25 34.59
N ARG A 183 33.45 42.48 33.45
CA ARG A 183 34.66 43.33 33.34
C ARG A 183 34.36 44.81 33.60
N SER A 184 33.22 45.30 33.10
CA SER A 184 32.83 46.71 33.26
C SER A 184 32.25 47.02 34.64
N THR A 185 31.60 46.05 35.30
CA THR A 185 30.87 46.28 36.56
C THR A 185 31.53 45.62 37.78
N GLY A 186 32.55 44.79 37.57
CA GLY A 186 33.27 44.07 38.64
C GLY A 186 32.44 43.02 39.38
N LEU A 187 31.16 42.81 39.00
CA LEU A 187 30.24 41.89 39.66
C LEU A 187 30.40 40.46 39.11
N GLN A 188 30.63 39.50 40.01
CA GLN A 188 30.77 38.08 39.66
C GLN A 188 29.41 37.42 39.40
N ILE A 189 28.85 37.65 38.21
CA ILE A 189 27.57 37.07 37.78
C ILE A 189 27.75 35.64 37.22
N SER A 190 28.98 35.27 36.86
CA SER A 190 29.35 33.94 36.36
C SER A 190 29.10 32.81 37.36
N THR A 191 29.01 33.13 38.66
CA THR A 191 28.84 32.16 39.75
C THR A 191 27.37 31.77 39.97
N LEU A 192 26.42 32.50 39.35
CA LEU A 192 24.98 32.24 39.42
C LEU A 192 24.43 31.47 38.22
N LEU A 193 25.24 31.32 37.17
CA LEU A 193 24.90 30.45 36.05
C LEU A 193 25.13 29.01 36.48
N PRO A 194 24.14 28.11 36.35
CA PRO A 194 24.33 26.70 36.59
C PRO A 194 25.50 26.22 35.73
N GLN A 195 26.55 25.69 36.38
CA GLN A 195 27.51 24.81 35.72
C GLN A 195 26.75 23.56 35.30
N GLU A 196 26.12 23.63 34.12
CA GLU A 196 25.34 22.55 33.55
C GLU A 196 26.29 21.48 33.00
N ASN A 197 26.84 20.71 33.93
CA ASN A 197 27.41 19.41 33.65
C ASN A 197 26.28 18.49 33.19
N LYS A 198 26.15 18.25 31.88
CA LYS A 198 25.35 17.15 31.31
C LYS A 198 25.81 16.84 29.88
N THR A 199 26.55 15.74 29.78
CA THR A 199 26.31 14.65 28.82
C THR A 199 25.44 15.04 27.62
N VAL A 200 26.12 15.40 26.54
CA VAL A 200 25.57 15.35 25.19
C VAL A 200 25.03 13.93 24.96
N PRO A 201 23.77 13.72 24.55
CA PRO A 201 23.38 12.43 24.00
C PRO A 201 24.22 12.23 22.73
N ASP A 202 25.19 11.35 22.87
CA ASP A 202 26.12 10.91 21.86
C ASP A 202 25.33 10.45 20.62
N LYS A 203 25.59 11.11 19.48
CA LYS A 203 25.28 10.67 18.12
C LYS A 203 23.80 10.48 17.78
N VAL A 204 23.24 11.43 17.03
CA VAL A 204 22.18 11.10 16.06
C VAL A 204 22.79 10.06 15.12
N ALA A 205 22.31 8.82 15.22
CA ALA A 205 22.79 7.67 14.49
C ALA A 205 22.99 8.00 13.01
N THR A 206 24.25 8.05 12.59
CA THR A 206 24.65 7.95 11.20
C THR A 206 24.13 6.61 10.69
N PRO A 207 23.24 6.52 9.69
CA PRO A 207 23.10 5.27 8.97
C PRO A 207 24.43 5.04 8.25
N GLU A 208 25.11 3.98 8.65
CA GLU A 208 26.27 3.43 7.97
C GLU A 208 25.84 3.13 6.53
N VAL A 209 26.18 4.03 5.60
CA VAL A 209 26.09 3.76 4.17
C VAL A 209 27.16 2.72 3.89
N SER A 210 26.78 1.45 4.07
CA SER A 210 27.54 0.30 3.61
C SER A 210 27.66 0.40 2.09
N GLY A 211 28.78 0.99 1.67
CA GLY A 211 29.20 1.06 0.28
C GLY A 211 29.45 -0.35 -0.25
N LYS A 212 28.39 -1.04 -0.68
CA LYS A 212 28.53 -2.16 -1.59
C LYS A 212 28.74 -1.58 -2.98
N LYS A 213 30.01 -1.29 -3.27
CA LYS A 213 30.53 -1.01 -4.62
C LYS A 213 30.15 -2.21 -5.50
N ILE A 214 29.10 -2.06 -6.31
CA ILE A 214 28.81 -3.00 -7.38
C ILE A 214 29.85 -2.74 -8.46
N ILE A 215 30.81 -3.65 -8.55
CA ILE A 215 31.49 -3.99 -9.80
C ILE A 215 30.65 -5.11 -10.41
#